data_AF-A0A8S1NG55-F1
#
_entry.id   AF-A0A8S1NG55-F1
#
_cell.length_a   1.000
_cell.length_b   1.000
_cell.length_c   1.000
_cell.angle_alpha   90.00
_cell.angle_beta   90.00
_cell.angle_gamma   90.00
#
_symmetry.space_group_name_H-M   'P 1'
#
loop_
_entity.id
_entity.type
_entity.pdbx_description
1 polymer ?
#
loop_
_entity_poly.entity_id
_entity_poly.type
_entity_poly.pdbx_seq_one_letter_code
_entity_poly.pdbx_strand_id
1 'polypeptide(L)'
;MGQSEKCPDEEIQEMSERDEDSVEEDDSGSQYSQKQKKQQQKLQKSLRKQLIQMHEDYYNQGTYYSRPSSTIVYTLAQQMSHDCNDHLWYAILGLTNVYIDMRLNSKNYDIIFEELQNEVIRLNIHYEETQGDREEIGGIIIENKYKFLLMRQQSLYNFMYYSSYVRTKLKLWKDRDNKILEEFMAKLGIPLNEAKQDFRQMNQKYKSILKSQNC
;
A
#
# COMPACT_ATOMS: atom_id res chain seq x y z
N MET A 1 -5.91 -22.65 -19.29
CA MET A 1 -7.26 -22.69 -18.68
C MET A 1 -7.36 -21.48 -17.76
N GLY A 2 -7.61 -20.31 -18.33
CA GLY A 2 -7.95 -19.10 -17.57
C GLY A 2 -9.35 -18.74 -18.00
N GLN A 3 -10.34 -18.96 -17.13
CA GLN A 3 -11.66 -18.42 -17.35
C GLN A 3 -11.50 -16.90 -17.23
N SER A 4 -11.79 -16.19 -18.32
CA SER A 4 -11.92 -14.75 -18.32
C SER A 4 -13.09 -14.42 -17.40
N GLU A 5 -12.81 -13.91 -16.21
CA GLU A 5 -13.83 -13.28 -15.36
C GLU A 5 -14.46 -12.16 -16.20
N LYS A 6 -15.73 -12.32 -16.56
CA LYS A 6 -16.51 -11.29 -17.25
C LYS A 6 -16.55 -10.05 -16.35
N CYS A 7 -16.48 -8.88 -16.95
CA CYS A 7 -16.66 -7.62 -16.24
C CYS A 7 -18.04 -7.65 -15.55
N PRO A 8 -18.18 -7.25 -14.27
CA PRO A 8 -19.46 -7.32 -13.53
C PRO A 8 -20.62 -6.60 -14.23
N ASP A 9 -20.30 -5.63 -15.09
CA ASP A 9 -21.27 -4.90 -15.92
C ASP A 9 -22.00 -5.80 -16.93
N GLU A 10 -21.35 -6.86 -17.44
CA GLU A 10 -21.97 -7.81 -18.38
C GLU A 10 -22.94 -8.78 -17.69
N GLU A 11 -22.70 -9.16 -16.42
CA GLU A 11 -23.62 -10.03 -15.66
C GLU A 11 -24.89 -9.29 -15.25
N ILE A 12 -24.79 -7.98 -14.97
CA ILE A 12 -25.94 -7.13 -14.62
C ILE A 12 -26.77 -6.80 -15.87
N GLN A 13 -26.13 -6.61 -17.03
CA GLN A 13 -26.84 -6.49 -18.31
C GLN A 13 -27.51 -7.81 -18.73
N GLU A 14 -26.88 -8.97 -18.53
CA GLU A 14 -27.54 -10.27 -18.77
C GLU A 14 -28.75 -10.48 -17.84
N MET A 15 -28.72 -9.97 -16.61
CA MET A 15 -29.90 -9.92 -15.74
C MET A 15 -30.96 -8.92 -16.21
N SER A 16 -30.56 -7.85 -16.92
CA SER A 16 -31.47 -6.85 -17.46
C SER A 16 -32.29 -7.35 -18.66
N GLU A 17 -31.74 -8.28 -19.45
CA GLU A 17 -32.40 -8.83 -20.63
C GLU A 17 -33.27 -10.07 -20.32
N ARG A 18 -32.91 -10.89 -19.31
CA ARG A 18 -33.68 -12.10 -18.96
C ARG A 18 -35.03 -11.85 -18.29
N ASP A 19 -35.26 -10.64 -17.77
CA ASP A 19 -36.50 -10.26 -17.08
C ASP A 19 -37.54 -9.58 -18.03
N GLU A 20 -37.21 -9.34 -19.30
CA GLU A 20 -38.15 -8.76 -20.28
C GLU A 20 -39.09 -9.78 -20.94
N ASP A 21 -38.73 -11.07 -20.94
CA ASP A 21 -39.50 -12.13 -21.60
C ASP A 21 -40.12 -13.10 -20.59
N SER A 22 -41.25 -12.74 -19.96
CA SER A 22 -42.26 -13.68 -19.43
C SER A 22 -43.41 -12.97 -18.70
N VAL A 23 -44.37 -12.39 -19.42
CA VAL A 23 -45.74 -12.28 -18.89
C VAL A 23 -46.72 -12.52 -20.03
N GLU A 24 -47.09 -13.78 -20.25
CA GLU A 24 -48.29 -14.11 -21.01
C GLU A 24 -49.51 -13.57 -20.25
N GLU A 25 -50.32 -12.75 -20.93
CA GLU A 25 -51.52 -12.12 -20.40
C GLU A 25 -52.65 -13.17 -20.26
N ASP A 26 -52.97 -13.58 -19.03
CA ASP A 26 -54.26 -14.24 -18.75
C ASP A 26 -55.26 -13.18 -18.23
N ASP A 27 -56.19 -12.82 -19.11
CA ASP A 27 -57.14 -11.71 -19.01
C ASP A 27 -58.43 -12.16 -18.30
N SER A 28 -58.48 -12.04 -16.97
CA SER A 28 -59.72 -12.22 -16.18
C SER A 28 -59.66 -11.57 -14.78
N GLY A 29 -59.17 -10.33 -14.67
CA GLY A 29 -59.04 -9.61 -13.38
C GLY A 29 -59.64 -8.21 -13.40
N SER A 30 -60.32 -7.80 -12.32
CA SER A 30 -60.97 -6.49 -12.21
C SER A 30 -60.00 -5.32 -12.51
N GLN A 31 -60.48 -4.30 -13.23
CA GLN A 31 -59.68 -3.14 -13.68
C GLN A 31 -58.91 -2.43 -12.54
N TYR A 32 -59.40 -2.52 -11.30
CA TYR A 32 -58.73 -1.98 -10.11
C TYR A 32 -57.47 -2.77 -9.74
N SER A 33 -57.49 -4.10 -9.83
CA SER A 33 -56.34 -4.96 -9.50
C SER A 33 -55.20 -4.80 -10.52
N GLN A 34 -55.54 -4.64 -11.81
CA GLN A 34 -54.56 -4.37 -12.87
C GLN A 34 -53.87 -3.01 -12.70
N LYS A 35 -54.59 -1.96 -12.27
CA LYS A 35 -54.00 -0.64 -11.99
C LYS A 35 -53.02 -0.68 -10.81
N GLN A 36 -53.35 -1.39 -9.73
CA GLN A 36 -52.46 -1.54 -8.58
C GLN A 36 -51.19 -2.32 -8.94
N LYS A 37 -51.30 -3.42 -9.71
CA LYS A 37 -50.13 -4.15 -10.22
C LYS A 37 -49.22 -3.29 -11.10
N LYS A 38 -49.78 -2.50 -12.03
CA LYS A 38 -49.00 -1.56 -12.87
C LYS A 38 -48.32 -0.47 -12.04
N GLN A 39 -48.95 0.02 -10.97
CA GLN A 39 -48.37 1.03 -10.08
C GLN A 39 -47.22 0.44 -9.25
N GLN A 40 -47.37 -0.79 -8.75
CA GLN A 40 -46.30 -1.52 -8.08
C GLN A 40 -45.14 -1.83 -9.02
N GLN A 41 -45.39 -2.25 -10.27
CA GLN A 41 -44.35 -2.47 -11.28
C GLN A 41 -43.59 -1.18 -11.62
N LYS A 42 -44.28 -0.03 -11.75
CA LYS A 42 -43.61 1.27 -11.95
C LYS A 42 -42.74 1.65 -10.77
N LEU A 43 -43.21 1.42 -9.55
CA LEU A 43 -42.43 1.66 -8.33
C LEU A 43 -41.19 0.76 -8.27
N GLN A 44 -41.33 -0.53 -8.61
CA GLN A 44 -40.20 -1.47 -8.69
C GLN A 44 -39.20 -1.08 -9.78
N LYS A 45 -39.65 -0.67 -10.98
CA LYS A 45 -38.78 -0.16 -12.03
C LYS A 45 -38.05 1.13 -11.62
N SER A 46 -38.75 2.02 -10.91
CA SER A 46 -38.14 3.24 -10.37
C SER A 46 -37.07 2.93 -9.31
N LEU A 47 -37.35 1.99 -8.40
CA LEU A 47 -36.40 1.57 -7.37
C LEU A 47 -35.17 0.88 -7.97
N ARG A 48 -35.37 0.01 -8.97
CA ARG A 48 -34.25 -0.62 -9.71
C ARG A 48 -33.36 0.43 -10.38
N LYS A 49 -33.95 1.44 -11.03
CA LYS A 49 -33.18 2.57 -11.61
C LYS A 49 -32.38 3.34 -10.56
N GLN A 50 -32.98 3.61 -9.40
CA GLN A 50 -32.28 4.26 -8.28
C GLN A 50 -31.12 3.42 -7.73
N LEU A 51 -31.28 2.10 -7.64
CA LEU A 51 -30.23 1.20 -7.18
C LEU A 51 -29.07 1.11 -8.18
N ILE A 52 -29.37 1.03 -9.48
CA ILE A 52 -28.36 1.05 -10.54
C ILE A 52 -27.61 2.38 -10.50
N GLN A 53 -28.33 3.50 -10.40
CA GLN A 53 -27.72 4.82 -10.32
C GLN A 53 -26.83 4.96 -9.08
N MET A 54 -27.25 4.44 -7.92
CA MET A 54 -26.42 4.47 -6.71
C MET A 54 -25.15 3.63 -6.85
N HIS A 55 -25.24 2.49 -7.54
CA HIS A 55 -24.08 1.64 -7.83
C HIS A 55 -23.12 2.33 -8.80
N GLU A 56 -23.64 2.89 -9.91
CA GLU A 56 -22.86 3.69 -10.85
C GLU A 56 -22.17 4.86 -10.12
N ASP A 57 -22.90 5.60 -9.29
CA ASP A 57 -22.35 6.69 -8.49
C ASP A 57 -21.21 6.19 -7.56
N TYR A 58 -21.34 5.00 -6.95
CA TYR A 58 -20.31 4.42 -6.10
C TYR A 58 -19.02 4.07 -6.87
N TYR A 59 -19.12 3.40 -8.01
CA TYR A 59 -17.94 3.04 -8.81
C TYR A 59 -17.33 4.25 -9.54
N ASN A 60 -18.11 5.28 -9.83
CA ASN A 60 -17.64 6.54 -10.45
C ASN A 60 -16.88 7.46 -9.48
N GLN A 61 -16.93 7.23 -8.17
CA GLN A 61 -16.20 8.03 -7.16
C GLN A 61 -14.69 7.80 -7.16
N GLY A 62 -14.20 6.79 -7.88
CA GLY A 62 -12.79 6.47 -8.04
C GLY A 62 -12.32 5.35 -7.12
N THR A 63 -11.01 5.06 -7.16
CA THR A 63 -10.42 3.95 -6.42
C THR A 63 -9.91 4.40 -5.06
N TYR A 64 -10.36 3.75 -4.01
CA TYR A 64 -9.87 3.93 -2.64
C TYR A 64 -9.10 2.70 -2.17
N TYR A 65 -8.02 2.93 -1.43
CA TYR A 65 -7.24 1.86 -0.84
C TYR A 65 -7.53 1.76 0.65
N SER A 66 -7.74 0.54 1.11
CA SER A 66 -7.95 0.22 2.51
C SER A 66 -6.63 -0.26 3.14
N ARG A 67 -6.74 -0.91 4.31
CA ARG A 67 -5.61 -1.51 5.00
C ARG A 67 -4.94 -2.57 4.08
N PRO A 68 -3.59 -2.62 4.02
CA PRO A 68 -2.89 -3.57 3.17
C PRO A 68 -3.31 -5.02 3.47
N SER A 69 -3.47 -5.83 2.43
CA SER A 69 -3.84 -7.24 2.55
C SER A 69 -2.86 -8.02 3.42
N SER A 70 -1.56 -7.69 3.36
CA SER A 70 -0.53 -8.31 4.20
C SER A 70 -0.81 -8.14 5.69
N THR A 71 -1.31 -6.99 6.10
CA THR A 71 -1.65 -6.71 7.49
C THR A 71 -2.89 -7.49 7.93
N ILE A 72 -3.89 -7.65 7.05
CA ILE A 72 -5.08 -8.46 7.32
C ILE A 72 -4.69 -9.94 7.49
N VAL A 73 -3.84 -10.45 6.60
CA VAL A 73 -3.31 -11.82 6.70
C VAL A 73 -2.52 -12.02 8.00
N TYR A 74 -1.74 -11.04 8.42
CA TYR A 74 -1.04 -11.09 9.70
C TYR A 74 -2.02 -11.14 10.89
N THR A 75 -3.06 -10.32 10.90
CA THR A 75 -4.08 -10.37 11.96
C THR A 75 -4.80 -11.72 12.02
N LEU A 76 -5.02 -12.36 10.86
CA LEU A 76 -5.57 -13.71 10.81
C LEU A 76 -4.58 -14.75 11.38
N ALA A 77 -3.30 -14.65 11.01
CA ALA A 77 -2.27 -15.53 11.55
C ALA A 77 -2.14 -15.42 13.08
N GLN A 78 -2.27 -14.20 13.62
CA GLN A 78 -2.31 -13.95 15.06
C GLN A 78 -3.52 -14.62 15.74
N GLN A 79 -4.70 -14.57 15.12
CA GLN A 79 -5.89 -15.28 15.63
C GLN A 79 -5.72 -16.80 15.64
N MET A 80 -4.94 -17.34 14.70
CA MET A 80 -4.61 -18.77 14.64
C MET A 80 -3.40 -19.16 15.51
N SER A 81 -2.86 -18.23 16.30
CA SER A 81 -1.65 -18.43 17.12
C SER A 81 -0.42 -18.87 16.29
N HIS A 82 -0.34 -18.42 15.05
CA HIS A 82 0.80 -18.60 14.15
C HIS A 82 1.57 -17.29 13.99
N ASP A 83 1.95 -16.67 15.11
CA ASP A 83 2.76 -15.46 15.14
C ASP A 83 4.25 -15.79 15.13
N CYS A 84 4.93 -15.40 14.06
CA CYS A 84 6.38 -15.56 13.91
C CYS A 84 6.97 -14.26 13.35
N ASN A 85 8.25 -14.01 13.64
CA ASN A 85 8.96 -12.85 13.10
C ASN A 85 8.94 -12.79 11.57
N ASP A 86 8.94 -13.93 10.88
CA ASP A 86 8.84 -13.97 9.41
C ASP A 86 7.50 -13.47 8.89
N HIS A 87 6.38 -13.85 9.54
CA HIS A 87 5.04 -13.36 9.18
C HIS A 87 4.92 -11.86 9.44
N LEU A 88 5.50 -11.39 10.55
CA LEU A 88 5.57 -9.97 10.86
C LEU A 88 6.40 -9.21 9.81
N TRP A 89 7.51 -9.79 9.37
CA TRP A 89 8.35 -9.22 8.32
C TRP A 89 7.61 -9.09 6.99
N TYR A 90 6.83 -10.10 6.57
CA TYR A 90 6.00 -10.02 5.38
C TYR A 90 4.90 -8.94 5.51
N ALA A 91 4.33 -8.76 6.70
CA ALA A 91 3.38 -7.69 6.97
C ALA A 91 4.02 -6.30 6.78
N ILE A 92 5.22 -6.09 7.32
CA ILE A 92 6.02 -4.87 7.16
C ILE A 92 6.37 -4.62 5.69
N LEU A 93 6.78 -5.65 4.94
CA LEU A 93 7.08 -5.53 3.51
C LEU A 93 5.86 -5.11 2.70
N GLY A 94 4.69 -5.71 2.96
CA GLY A 94 3.47 -5.32 2.27
C GLY A 94 3.02 -3.89 2.61
N LEU A 95 3.13 -3.48 3.88
CA LEU A 95 2.82 -2.10 4.30
C LEU A 95 3.73 -1.09 3.61
N THR A 96 5.04 -1.36 3.60
CA THR A 96 6.03 -0.47 2.98
C THR A 96 5.85 -0.37 1.46
N ASN A 97 5.46 -1.46 0.79
CA ASN A 97 5.13 -1.43 -0.63
C ASN A 97 3.95 -0.49 -0.94
N VAL A 98 2.83 -0.64 -0.22
CA VAL A 98 1.65 0.22 -0.40
C VAL A 98 1.96 1.69 -0.07
N TYR A 99 2.84 1.92 0.91
CA TYR A 99 3.31 3.26 1.26
C TYR A 99 4.16 3.90 0.15
N ILE A 100 5.10 3.14 -0.44
CA ILE A 100 5.96 3.63 -1.53
C ILE A 100 5.13 3.94 -2.78
N ASP A 101 4.12 3.12 -3.08
CA ASP A 101 3.19 3.33 -4.19
C ASP A 101 2.25 4.54 -4.00
N MET A 102 2.38 5.29 -2.89
CA MET A 102 1.53 6.42 -2.52
C MET A 102 0.04 6.07 -2.42
N ARG A 103 -0.29 4.79 -2.20
CA ARG A 103 -1.67 4.31 -2.05
C ARG A 103 -2.19 4.46 -0.62
N LEU A 104 -1.29 4.61 0.35
CA LEU A 104 -1.62 4.78 1.77
C LEU A 104 -1.29 6.20 2.26
N ASN A 105 -2.26 6.83 2.93
CA ASN A 105 -2.06 8.12 3.59
C ASN A 105 -1.07 8.01 4.76
N SER A 106 -0.31 9.09 5.04
CA SER A 106 0.66 9.12 6.16
C SER A 106 0.00 8.74 7.49
N LYS A 107 -1.17 9.30 7.80
CA LYS A 107 -1.88 8.99 9.05
C LYS A 107 -2.22 7.51 9.20
N ASN A 108 -2.65 6.86 8.12
CA ASN A 108 -3.00 5.45 8.14
C ASN A 108 -1.74 4.58 8.25
N TYR A 109 -0.64 5.00 7.63
CA TYR A 109 0.66 4.36 7.80
C TYR A 109 1.13 4.43 9.25
N ASP A 110 1.04 5.60 9.89
CA ASP A 110 1.49 5.83 11.26
C ASP A 110 0.73 4.93 12.25
N ILE A 111 -0.60 4.82 12.10
CA ILE A 111 -1.44 3.91 12.91
C ILE A 111 -0.99 2.46 12.76
N ILE A 112 -0.86 1.96 11.53
CA ILE A 112 -0.47 0.56 11.29
C ILE A 112 0.98 0.32 11.74
N PHE A 113 1.86 1.31 11.59
CA PHE A 113 3.23 1.25 12.05
C PHE A 113 3.33 1.12 13.57
N GLU A 114 2.54 1.89 14.33
CA GLU A 114 2.45 1.77 15.80
C GLU A 114 1.98 0.36 16.22
N GLU A 115 0.96 -0.17 15.54
CA GLU A 115 0.48 -1.53 15.79
C GLU A 115 1.58 -2.58 15.54
N LEU A 116 2.27 -2.51 14.40
CA LEU A 116 3.37 -3.43 14.07
C LEU A 116 4.57 -3.26 15.01
N GLN A 117 4.86 -2.04 15.46
CA GLN A 117 5.93 -1.76 16.42
C GLN A 117 5.66 -2.46 17.76
N ASN A 118 4.42 -2.46 18.24
CA ASN A 118 4.04 -3.19 19.44
C ASN A 118 4.25 -4.71 19.28
N GLU A 119 3.95 -5.25 18.09
CA GLU A 119 4.19 -6.66 17.77
C GLU A 119 5.68 -7.01 17.68
N VAL A 120 6.52 -6.12 17.15
CA VAL A 120 7.99 -6.28 17.15
C VAL A 120 8.51 -6.38 18.58
N ILE A 121 8.08 -5.50 19.48
CA ILE A 121 8.49 -5.52 20.89
C ILE A 121 8.03 -6.82 21.55
N ARG A 122 6.79 -7.24 21.32
CA ARG A 122 6.21 -8.46 21.87
C ARG A 122 6.95 -9.72 21.41
N LEU A 123 7.24 -9.87 20.12
CA LEU A 123 7.84 -11.09 19.57
C LEU A 123 9.35 -11.16 19.76
N ASN A 124 10.06 -10.03 19.76
CA ASN A 124 11.50 -10.03 20.00
C ASN A 124 11.87 -10.42 21.43
N ILE A 125 11.03 -10.11 22.44
CA ILE A 125 11.27 -10.56 23.83
C ILE A 125 11.30 -12.09 23.90
N HIS A 126 10.35 -12.76 23.24
CA HIS A 126 10.30 -14.22 23.19
C HIS A 126 11.45 -14.83 22.37
N TYR A 127 12.03 -14.08 21.42
CA TYR A 127 13.21 -14.51 20.67
C TYR A 127 14.46 -14.61 21.56
N GLU A 128 14.69 -13.62 22.44
CA GLU A 128 15.84 -13.60 23.35
C GLU A 128 15.79 -14.72 24.41
N GLU A 129 14.60 -15.10 24.89
CA GLU A 129 14.43 -16.16 25.89
C GLU A 129 14.65 -17.58 25.32
N THR A 130 14.35 -17.78 24.02
CA THR A 130 14.31 -19.11 23.41
C THR A 130 15.64 -19.49 22.73
N GLN A 131 16.49 -18.52 22.39
CA GLN A 131 17.75 -18.75 21.68
C GLN A 131 18.92 -18.02 22.36
N GLY A 132 19.35 -18.54 23.50
CA GLY A 132 20.66 -18.19 24.06
C GLY A 132 21.77 -18.49 23.05
N ASP A 133 22.59 -17.47 22.79
CA ASP A 133 23.89 -17.50 22.09
C ASP A 133 23.91 -18.02 20.63
N ARG A 134 22.78 -18.02 19.90
CA ARG A 134 22.80 -18.14 18.42
C ARG A 134 22.72 -16.75 17.81
N GLU A 135 23.81 -16.33 17.16
CA GLU A 135 23.97 -15.08 16.41
C GLU A 135 22.65 -14.61 15.79
N GLU A 136 22.14 -13.46 16.26
CA GLU A 136 21.32 -12.39 15.64
C GLU A 136 20.36 -12.68 14.45
N ILE A 137 20.06 -13.93 14.08
CA ILE A 137 19.34 -14.30 12.86
C ILE A 137 17.85 -14.48 13.18
N GLY A 138 17.13 -13.36 13.30
CA GLY A 138 15.67 -13.41 13.37
C GLY A 138 15.02 -12.25 14.11
N GLY A 139 15.78 -11.43 14.84
CA GLY A 139 15.26 -10.24 15.53
C GLY A 139 15.01 -9.08 14.56
N ILE A 140 13.82 -8.48 14.63
CA ILE A 140 13.49 -7.29 13.83
C ILE A 140 13.84 -6.03 14.62
N ILE A 141 14.77 -5.21 14.12
CA ILE A 141 15.18 -3.97 14.80
C ILE A 141 14.51 -2.76 14.15
N ILE A 142 13.93 -1.90 14.98
CA ILE A 142 13.33 -0.64 14.54
C ILE A 142 14.43 0.43 14.46
N GLU A 143 14.69 0.94 13.26
CA GLU A 143 15.64 2.03 13.04
C GLU A 143 15.02 3.10 12.14
N ASN A 144 15.18 4.38 12.51
CA ASN A 144 14.84 5.49 11.62
C ASN A 144 15.90 5.62 10.52
N LYS A 145 15.51 5.44 9.26
CA LYS A 145 16.39 5.50 8.10
C LYS A 145 15.84 6.43 7.04
N TYR A 146 16.75 7.03 6.27
CA TYR A 146 16.38 7.83 5.12
C TYR A 146 15.65 6.99 4.06
N LYS A 147 14.62 7.59 3.45
CA LYS A 147 13.84 7.03 2.33
C LYS A 147 14.59 7.14 1.00
N PHE A 148 15.86 6.72 0.98
CA PHE A 148 16.66 6.64 -0.23
C PHE A 148 16.63 5.23 -0.77
N LEU A 149 16.41 5.10 -2.08
CA LEU A 149 16.38 3.81 -2.76
C LEU A 149 17.74 3.12 -2.63
N LEU A 150 17.77 1.89 -2.14
CA LEU A 150 18.93 0.97 -2.18
C LEU A 150 20.20 1.35 -1.40
N MET A 151 20.16 2.31 -0.45
CA MET A 151 21.33 2.90 0.27
C MET A 151 22.48 1.97 0.69
N ARG A 152 22.24 0.68 0.92
CA ARG A 152 23.25 -0.27 1.40
C ARG A 152 24.13 -0.87 0.30
N GLN A 153 23.75 -0.73 -0.98
CA GLN A 153 24.33 -1.52 -2.08
C GLN A 153 25.15 -0.74 -3.11
N GLN A 154 25.24 0.59 -2.99
CA GLN A 154 25.92 1.49 -3.92
C GLN A 154 26.56 2.64 -3.14
N SER A 155 27.08 3.64 -3.84
CA SER A 155 27.64 4.85 -3.26
C SER A 155 26.58 5.89 -2.89
N LEU A 156 26.86 6.67 -1.84
CA LEU A 156 25.98 7.75 -1.35
C LEU A 156 25.64 8.75 -2.46
N TYR A 157 26.64 9.08 -3.29
CA TYR A 157 26.49 9.97 -4.44
C TYR A 157 25.46 9.44 -5.45
N ASN A 158 25.55 8.16 -5.82
CA ASN A 158 24.63 7.55 -6.77
C ASN A 158 23.20 7.55 -6.23
N PHE A 159 23.00 7.26 -4.94
CA PHE A 159 21.66 7.28 -4.35
C PHE A 159 21.00 8.66 -4.38
N MET A 160 21.75 9.71 -4.05
CA MET A 160 21.22 11.07 -4.11
C MET A 160 20.93 11.49 -5.55
N TYR A 161 21.74 11.06 -6.50
CA TYR A 161 21.52 11.35 -7.92
C TYR A 161 20.26 10.67 -8.48
N TYR A 162 20.02 9.41 -8.11
CA TYR A 162 18.86 8.63 -8.59
C TYR A 162 17.60 8.79 -7.75
N SER A 163 17.68 9.32 -6.53
CA SER A 163 16.51 9.60 -5.71
C SER A 163 15.64 10.68 -6.36
N SER A 164 14.38 10.33 -6.66
CA SER A 164 13.40 11.26 -7.25
C SER A 164 13.22 12.51 -6.38
N TYR A 165 13.20 12.35 -5.07
CA TYR A 165 13.05 13.47 -4.13
C TYR A 165 14.23 14.44 -4.21
N VAL A 166 15.47 13.94 -4.16
CA VAL A 166 16.66 14.79 -4.21
C VAL A 166 16.82 15.43 -5.58
N ARG A 167 16.59 14.65 -6.64
CA ARG A 167 16.66 15.12 -8.03
C ARG A 167 15.71 16.28 -8.28
N THR A 168 14.48 16.22 -7.78
CA THR A 168 13.50 17.30 -7.96
C THR A 168 13.81 18.52 -7.08
N LYS A 169 14.27 18.31 -5.84
CA LYS A 169 14.59 19.41 -4.90
C LYS A 169 15.87 20.16 -5.27
N LEU A 170 16.92 19.45 -5.65
CA LEU A 170 18.21 20.03 -6.08
C LEU A 170 18.26 20.32 -7.59
N LYS A 171 17.20 19.97 -8.32
CA LYS A 171 17.02 20.19 -9.75
C LYS A 171 18.11 19.57 -10.64
N LEU A 172 18.44 18.30 -10.42
CA LEU A 172 19.60 17.59 -11.01
C LEU A 172 19.40 17.05 -12.44
N TRP A 173 18.77 17.81 -13.36
CA TRP A 173 18.41 17.34 -14.72
C TRP A 173 19.13 18.07 -15.89
N LYS A 174 20.08 18.94 -15.59
CA LYS A 174 20.90 19.73 -16.51
C LYS A 174 22.39 19.37 -16.35
N ASP A 175 23.19 19.60 -17.39
CA ASP A 175 24.60 19.17 -17.46
C ASP A 175 25.54 19.85 -16.44
N ARG A 176 25.10 20.91 -15.75
CA ARG A 176 25.90 21.61 -14.70
C ARG A 176 25.64 21.08 -13.28
N ASP A 177 24.78 20.08 -13.12
CA ASP A 177 24.16 19.79 -11.83
C ASP A 177 24.97 18.85 -10.92
N ASN A 178 25.99 18.19 -11.48
CA ASN A 178 26.94 17.43 -10.67
C ASN A 178 27.65 18.33 -9.64
N LYS A 179 27.88 19.60 -9.97
CA LYS A 179 28.48 20.58 -9.06
C LYS A 179 27.58 20.92 -7.88
N ILE A 180 26.26 20.99 -8.10
CA ILE A 180 25.30 21.28 -7.02
C ILE A 180 25.29 20.13 -6.01
N LEU A 181 25.32 18.88 -6.49
CA LEU A 181 25.39 17.72 -5.62
C LEU A 181 26.76 17.64 -4.91
N GLU A 182 27.85 17.98 -5.58
CA GLU A 182 29.19 18.08 -4.98
C GLU A 182 29.25 19.17 -3.89
N GLU A 183 28.66 20.35 -4.14
CA GLU A 183 28.51 21.42 -3.16
C GLU A 183 27.65 20.98 -1.96
N PHE A 184 26.58 20.22 -2.21
CA PHE A 184 25.74 19.68 -1.15
C PHE A 184 26.51 18.68 -0.26
N MET A 185 27.29 17.79 -0.86
CA MET A 185 28.17 16.87 -0.10
C MET A 185 29.23 17.63 0.71
N ALA A 186 29.80 18.68 0.13
CA ALA A 186 30.73 19.55 0.84
C ALA A 186 30.06 20.24 2.04
N LYS A 187 28.81 20.71 1.90
CA LYS A 187 28.03 21.27 3.01
C LYS A 187 27.69 20.24 4.09
N LEU A 188 27.47 18.99 3.72
CA LEU A 188 27.29 17.87 4.66
C LEU A 188 28.60 17.47 5.38
N GLY A 189 29.76 17.98 4.94
CA GLY A 189 31.06 17.63 5.51
C GLY A 189 31.59 16.25 5.09
N ILE A 190 31.08 15.70 3.98
CA ILE A 190 31.51 14.40 3.45
C ILE A 190 32.38 14.65 2.20
N PRO A 191 33.64 14.19 2.17
CA PRO A 191 34.50 14.38 1.01
C PRO A 191 33.98 13.56 -0.19
N LEU A 192 34.19 14.09 -1.39
CA LEU A 192 33.63 13.51 -2.62
C LEU A 192 34.11 12.07 -2.88
N ASN A 193 35.36 11.76 -2.50
CA ASN A 193 35.94 10.43 -2.66
C ASN A 193 35.20 9.38 -1.80
N GLU A 194 34.84 9.73 -0.57
CA GLU A 194 34.06 8.86 0.33
C GLU A 194 32.61 8.76 -0.14
N ALA A 195 32.02 9.87 -0.62
CA ALA A 195 30.65 9.87 -1.12
C ALA A 195 30.46 8.98 -2.36
N LYS A 196 31.51 8.83 -3.19
CA LYS A 196 31.53 7.95 -4.38
C LYS A 196 31.91 6.50 -4.07
N GLN A 197 32.46 6.23 -2.89
CA GLN A 197 32.74 4.86 -2.44
C GLN A 197 31.45 4.12 -2.09
N ASP A 198 31.46 2.79 -2.20
CA ASP A 198 30.35 1.96 -1.74
C ASP A 198 30.04 2.23 -0.26
N PHE A 199 28.76 2.43 0.04
CA PHE A 199 28.32 2.81 1.39
C PHE A 199 28.76 1.79 2.46
N ARG A 200 28.94 0.52 2.09
CA ARG A 200 29.48 -0.51 3.00
C ARG A 200 30.89 -0.18 3.47
N GLN A 201 31.75 0.29 2.56
CA GLN A 201 33.16 0.55 2.81
C GLN A 201 33.44 1.98 3.31
N MET A 202 32.50 2.91 3.10
CA MET A 202 32.61 4.29 3.61
C MET A 202 32.92 4.33 5.10
N ASN A 203 33.78 5.26 5.51
CA ASN A 203 34.23 5.37 6.90
C ASN A 203 33.04 5.58 7.87
N GLN A 204 33.08 4.91 9.02
CA GLN A 204 32.05 4.97 10.06
C GLN A 204 31.83 6.40 10.58
N LYS A 205 32.88 7.24 10.58
CA LYS A 205 32.76 8.67 10.92
C LYS A 205 31.66 9.36 10.11
N TYR A 206 31.63 9.17 8.79
CA TYR A 206 30.64 9.81 7.90
C TYR A 206 29.27 9.16 8.00
N LYS A 207 29.21 7.85 8.28
CA LYS A 207 27.94 7.16 8.58
C LYS A 207 27.29 7.71 9.86
N SER A 208 28.09 8.02 10.89
CA SER A 208 27.59 8.60 12.13
C SER A 208 27.05 10.02 11.93
N ILE A 209 27.68 10.83 11.06
CA ILE A 209 27.17 12.16 10.70
C ILE A 209 25.79 12.05 10.05
N LEU A 210 25.60 11.10 9.14
CA LEU A 210 24.29 10.87 8.52
C LEU A 210 23.24 10.37 9.53
N LYS A 211 23.65 9.63 10.56
CA LYS A 211 22.73 9.20 11.63
C LYS A 211 22.38 10.35 12.57
N SER A 212 23.34 11.20 12.93
CA SER A 212 23.12 12.30 13.90
C SER A 212 22.24 13.41 13.36
N GLN A 213 22.20 13.62 12.04
CA GLN A 213 21.36 14.63 11.39
C GLN A 213 19.87 14.21 11.29
N ASN A 214 19.51 13.01 11.76
CA ASN A 214 18.14 12.51 11.86
C ASN A 214 17.55 12.60 13.29
N CYS A 215 18.27 13.24 14.22
CA CYS A 215 17.79 13.59 15.55
C CYS A 215 17.47 15.09 15.63
#